data_AF-A0A1F2UYK6-F1
#
_entry.id   AF-A0A1F2UYK6-F1
#
_cell.length_a   1.000
_cell.length_b   1.000
_cell.length_c   1.000
_cell.angle_alpha   90.00
_cell.angle_beta   90.00
_cell.angle_gamma   90.00
#
_symmetry.space_group_name_H-M   'P 1'
#
loop_
_entity.id
_entity.type
_entity.pdbx_description
1 polymer ?
#
loop_
_entity_poly.entity_id
_entity_poly.type
_entity_poly.pdbx_seq_one_letter_code
_entity_poly.pdbx_strand_id
1 'polypeptide(L)'
;MISLCLSGGTYQELDAFFNKLSEGADVTDPLQEQPFGIYGALNDKFGVRWMFCTERENRSNGLANLIINKAIQYCKDNKITRMILNAGEAGIPIYEILVFVRHLRLCD
;
A
#
# COMPACT_ATOMS: atom_id res chain seq x y z
N MET A 1 -15.40 11.83 1.66
CA MET A 1 -15.24 10.68 0.74
C MET A 1 -14.57 9.58 1.52
N ILE A 2 -15.16 8.39 1.57
CA ILE A 2 -14.61 7.24 2.31
C ILE A 2 -13.87 6.35 1.30
N SER A 3 -12.68 5.88 1.66
CA SER A 3 -11.90 4.94 0.85
C SER A 3 -11.48 3.77 1.70
N LEU A 4 -11.69 2.56 1.18
CA LEU A 4 -11.38 1.30 1.85
C LEU A 4 -10.39 0.51 0.98
N CYS A 5 -9.43 -0.13 1.65
CA CYS A 5 -8.45 -0.98 0.99
C CYS A 5 -8.50 -2.38 1.58
N LEU A 6 -8.78 -3.38 0.74
CA LEU A 6 -8.63 -4.79 1.08
C LEU A 6 -7.24 -5.23 0.63
N SER A 7 -6.44 -5.72 1.58
CA SER A 7 -5.08 -6.17 1.32
C SER A 7 -4.86 -7.62 1.74
N GLY A 8 -4.15 -8.40 0.92
CA GLY A 8 -3.85 -9.81 1.15
C GLY A 8 -4.81 -10.79 0.45
N GLY A 9 -4.75 -12.07 0.82
CA GLY A 9 -5.51 -13.14 0.18
C GLY A 9 -4.93 -13.59 -1.17
N THR A 10 -5.60 -14.55 -1.80
CA THR A 10 -5.34 -15.04 -3.15
C THR A 10 -6.02 -14.15 -4.20
N TYR A 11 -5.59 -14.26 -5.47
CA TYR A 11 -6.28 -13.59 -6.58
C TYR A 11 -7.77 -13.94 -6.59
N GLN A 12 -8.10 -15.22 -6.42
CA GLN A 12 -9.47 -15.73 -6.48
C GLN A 12 -10.35 -15.13 -5.39
N GLU A 13 -9.82 -14.94 -4.18
CA GLU A 13 -10.56 -14.30 -3.10
C GLU A 13 -10.84 -12.82 -3.41
N LEU A 14 -9.82 -12.07 -3.87
CA LEU A 14 -10.01 -10.67 -4.25
C LEU A 14 -10.95 -10.50 -5.44
N ASP A 15 -10.82 -11.36 -6.45
CA ASP A 15 -11.67 -11.37 -7.64
C ASP A 15 -13.15 -11.61 -7.26
N ALA A 16 -13.41 -12.53 -6.33
CA ALA A 16 -14.76 -12.77 -5.83
C ALA A 16 -15.38 -11.54 -5.14
N PHE A 17 -14.59 -10.76 -4.37
CA PHE A 17 -15.06 -9.51 -3.78
C PHE A 17 -15.20 -8.39 -4.81
N PHE A 18 -14.22 -8.25 -5.70
CA PHE A 18 -14.21 -7.24 -6.75
C PHE A 18 -15.43 -7.37 -7.66
N ASN A 19 -15.73 -8.58 -8.13
CA ASN A 19 -16.88 -8.83 -8.99
C ASN A 19 -18.20 -8.47 -8.31
N LYS A 20 -18.39 -8.83 -7.03
CA LYS A 20 -19.58 -8.46 -6.27
C LYS A 20 -19.72 -6.95 -6.09
N LEU A 21 -18.62 -6.26 -5.82
CA LEU A 21 -18.61 -4.80 -5.62
C LEU A 21 -18.66 -4.03 -6.94
N SER A 22 -18.34 -4.66 -8.06
CA SER A 22 -18.38 -4.06 -9.39
C SER A 22 -19.80 -3.88 -9.96
N GLU A 23 -20.79 -4.56 -9.38
CA GLU A 23 -22.19 -4.45 -9.83
C GLU A 23 -22.74 -3.04 -9.63
N GLY A 24 -22.88 -2.30 -10.74
CA GLY A 24 -23.31 -0.90 -10.73
C GLY A 24 -22.24 0.08 -10.23
N ALA A 25 -20.99 -0.36 -10.15
CA ALA A 25 -19.85 0.48 -9.82
C ALA A 25 -19.25 1.16 -11.05
N ASP A 26 -18.51 2.23 -10.79
CA ASP A 26 -17.55 2.80 -11.72
C ASP A 26 -16.17 2.15 -11.48
N VAL A 27 -15.79 1.21 -12.34
CA VAL A 27 -14.48 0.54 -12.25
C VAL A 27 -13.40 1.52 -12.73
N THR A 28 -12.60 2.03 -11.80
CA THR A 28 -11.50 2.96 -12.12
C THR A 28 -10.27 2.22 -12.61
N ASP A 29 -10.01 1.04 -12.04
CA ASP A 29 -8.86 0.20 -12.34
C ASP A 29 -9.30 -1.28 -12.29
N PRO A 30 -9.32 -2.00 -13.42
CA PRO A 30 -9.61 -3.43 -13.44
C PRO A 30 -8.68 -4.23 -12.53
N LEU A 31 -9.20 -5.26 -11.86
CA LEU A 31 -8.38 -6.16 -11.05
C LEU A 31 -7.43 -6.96 -11.95
N GLN A 32 -6.12 -6.74 -11.79
CA GLN A 32 -5.11 -7.38 -12.64
C GLN A 32 -3.76 -7.51 -11.94
N GLU A 33 -2.88 -8.37 -12.48
CA GLU A 33 -1.50 -8.43 -12.03
C GLU A 33 -0.75 -7.12 -12.32
N GLN A 34 0.10 -6.75 -11.37
CA GLN A 34 1.00 -5.61 -11.38
C GLN A 34 2.41 -6.08 -10.96
N PRO A 35 3.46 -5.29 -11.20
CA PRO A 35 4.83 -5.63 -10.77
C PRO A 35 4.97 -5.92 -9.26
N PHE A 36 4.08 -5.36 -8.43
CA PHE A 36 4.12 -5.49 -6.97
C PHE A 36 3.11 -6.51 -6.40
N GLY A 37 2.29 -7.15 -7.22
CA GLY A 37 1.21 -8.03 -6.77
C GLY A 37 -0.03 -7.86 -7.62
N ILE A 38 -1.22 -8.02 -7.06
CA ILE A 38 -2.48 -7.77 -7.75
C ILE A 38 -3.00 -6.40 -7.33
N TYR A 39 -3.60 -5.65 -8.25
CA TYR A 39 -4.23 -4.38 -7.94
C TYR A 39 -5.54 -4.20 -8.71
N GLY A 40 -6.51 -3.55 -8.08
CA GLY A 40 -7.73 -3.07 -8.73
C GLY A 40 -8.43 -2.01 -7.86
N ALA A 41 -9.29 -1.21 -8.47
CA ALA A 41 -10.07 -0.20 -7.79
C ALA A 41 -11.39 0.11 -8.50
N LEU A 42 -12.41 0.47 -7.71
CA LEU A 42 -13.73 0.85 -8.20
C LEU A 42 -14.39 1.82 -7.21
N ASN A 43 -15.33 2.61 -7.70
CA ASN A 43 -16.27 3.35 -6.87
C ASN A 43 -17.61 2.61 -6.89
N ASP A 44 -18.04 2.08 -5.75
CA ASP A 44 -19.31 1.34 -5.70
C ASP A 44 -20.53 2.27 -5.91
N LYS A 45 -21.70 1.67 -6.08
CA LYS A 45 -22.96 2.40 -6.29
C LYS A 45 -23.38 3.32 -5.13
N PHE A 46 -22.73 3.21 -3.98
CA PHE A 46 -22.97 4.05 -2.80
C PHE A 46 -21.94 5.20 -2.68
N GLY A 47 -20.98 5.29 -3.61
CA GLY A 47 -19.94 6.30 -3.64
C GLY A 47 -18.74 6.00 -2.73
N VAL A 48 -18.57 4.74 -2.30
CA VAL A 48 -17.38 4.31 -1.55
C VAL A 48 -16.32 3.87 -2.55
N ARG A 49 -15.10 4.39 -2.38
CA ARG A 49 -13.96 3.95 -3.17
C ARG A 49 -13.33 2.70 -2.56
N TRP A 50 -13.25 1.64 -3.34
CA TRP A 50 -12.60 0.38 -2.98
C TRP A 50 -11.29 0.23 -3.73
N MET A 51 -10.26 -0.22 -3.01
CA MET A 51 -8.98 -0.62 -3.57
C MET A 51 -8.67 -2.04 -3.10
N PHE A 52 -8.16 -2.87 -4.00
CA PHE A 52 -7.82 -4.26 -3.76
C PHE A 52 -6.34 -4.41 -4.07
N CYS A 53 -5.57 -4.96 -3.14
CA CYS A 53 -4.20 -5.31 -3.44
C CYS A 53 -3.77 -6.63 -2.80
N THR A 54 -3.10 -7.47 -3.56
CA THR A 54 -2.19 -8.46 -2.94
C THR A 54 -0.77 -7.92 -3.04
N GLU A 55 0.08 -8.41 -2.15
CA GLU A 55 1.50 -8.25 -2.33
C GLU A 55 2.06 -9.56 -2.84
N ARG A 56 2.84 -9.51 -3.93
CA ARG A 56 3.67 -10.67 -4.34
C ARG A 56 4.70 -10.93 -3.22
N GLU A 57 5.29 -12.13 -3.17
CA GLU A 57 6.34 -12.59 -2.23
C GLU A 57 7.64 -11.74 -2.28
N ASN A 58 7.55 -10.43 -2.18
CA ASN A 58 8.64 -9.47 -2.08
C ASN A 58 8.66 -8.75 -0.73
N ARG A 59 7.62 -8.92 0.11
CA ARG A 59 7.78 -8.73 1.56
C ARG A 59 8.81 -9.74 2.02
N SER A 60 9.86 -9.27 2.70
CA SER A 60 10.99 -10.05 3.25
C SER A 60 12.19 -10.31 2.34
N ASN A 61 12.19 -9.87 1.06
CA ASN A 61 13.35 -10.05 0.16
C ASN A 61 14.42 -8.94 0.26
N GLY A 62 14.40 -8.14 1.34
CA GLY A 62 15.36 -7.03 1.54
C GLY A 62 15.19 -5.82 0.60
N LEU A 63 14.25 -5.86 -0.36
CA LEU A 63 13.99 -4.75 -1.28
C LEU A 63 13.55 -3.47 -0.57
N ALA A 64 12.73 -3.59 0.49
CA ALA A 64 12.35 -2.45 1.32
C ALA A 64 13.59 -1.76 1.90
N ASN A 65 14.53 -2.52 2.47
CA ASN A 65 15.80 -1.98 2.97
C ASN A 65 16.62 -1.32 1.85
N LEU A 66 16.69 -1.94 0.67
CA LEU A 66 17.41 -1.38 -0.47
C LEU A 66 16.83 -0.03 -0.93
N ILE A 67 15.51 0.05 -1.09
CA ILE A 67 14.81 1.26 -1.51
C ILE A 67 14.98 2.36 -0.46
N ILE A 68 14.79 2.03 0.82
CA ILE A 68 14.94 2.98 1.92
C ILE A 68 16.38 3.49 2.00
N ASN A 69 17.38 2.60 1.90
CA ASN A 69 18.80 3.01 1.93
C ASN A 69 19.15 3.94 0.77
N LYS A 70 18.64 3.66 -0.44
CA LYS A 70 18.79 4.57 -1.58
C LYS A 70 18.12 5.92 -1.33
N ALA A 71 16.92 5.94 -0.74
CA ALA A 71 16.22 7.17 -0.40
C ALA A 71 16.97 7.98 0.67
N ILE A 72 17.47 7.33 1.73
CA ILE A 72 18.31 7.96 2.77
C ILE A 72 19.56 8.58 2.14
N GLN A 73 20.24 7.85 1.24
CA GLN A 73 21.45 8.35 0.59
C GLN A 73 21.14 9.57 -0.27
N TYR A 74 20.07 9.51 -1.07
CA TYR A 74 19.61 10.65 -1.85
C TYR A 74 19.30 11.87 -0.97
N CYS A 75 18.65 11.67 0.19
CA CYS A 75 18.39 12.73 1.13
C CYS A 75 19.68 13.37 1.66
N LYS A 76 20.69 12.56 2.00
CA LYS A 76 22.01 13.05 2.45
C LYS A 76 22.70 13.88 1.36
N ASP A 77 22.76 13.35 0.15
CA ASP A 77 23.42 13.99 -0.99
C ASP A 77 22.78 15.35 -1.34
N ASN A 78 21.47 15.46 -1.14
CA ASN A 78 20.68 16.65 -1.45
C ASN A 78 20.36 17.53 -0.22
N LYS A 79 20.98 17.29 0.93
CA LYS A 79 20.76 18.06 2.17
C LYS A 79 19.29 18.11 2.62
N ILE A 80 18.51 17.08 2.31
CA ILE A 80 17.14 16.91 2.79
C ILE A 80 17.20 16.44 4.25
N THR A 81 16.62 17.21 5.14
CA THR A 81 16.73 17.00 6.60
C THR A 81 15.61 16.16 7.20
N ARG A 82 14.54 15.89 6.43
CA ARG A 82 13.37 15.17 6.92
C ARG A 82 12.77 14.29 5.82
N MET A 83 12.59 13.02 6.13
CA MET A 83 11.85 12.06 5.32
C MET A 83 10.72 11.50 6.18
N ILE A 84 9.49 11.54 5.66
CA ILE A 84 8.30 11.02 6.32
C ILE A 84 7.77 9.88 5.46
N LEU A 85 7.55 8.73 6.06
CA LEU A 85 7.01 7.54 5.42
C LEU A 85 5.66 7.21 6.06
N ASN A 86 4.68 6.80 5.27
CA ASN A 86 3.48 6.17 5.81
C ASN A 86 3.70 4.65 5.84
N ALA A 87 3.46 4.04 6.99
CA ALA A 87 3.84 2.67 7.28
C ALA A 87 2.67 1.93 7.92
N GLY A 88 2.32 0.76 7.39
CA GLY A 88 1.49 -0.21 8.10
C GLY A 88 2.26 -0.92 9.22
N GLU A 89 1.56 -1.61 10.12
CA GLU A 89 2.15 -2.24 11.31
C GLU A 89 3.31 -3.20 10.97
N ALA A 90 3.19 -3.97 9.89
CA ALA A 90 4.23 -4.91 9.47
C ALA A 90 5.58 -4.27 9.11
N GLY A 91 5.59 -2.99 8.72
CA GLY A 91 6.82 -2.27 8.35
C GLY A 91 7.54 -1.65 9.55
N ILE A 92 6.85 -1.51 10.68
CA ILE A 92 7.36 -0.82 11.86
C ILE A 92 8.73 -1.33 12.33
N PRO A 93 8.97 -2.65 12.51
CA PRO A 93 10.27 -3.14 12.98
C PRO A 93 11.42 -2.77 12.05
N ILE A 94 11.16 -2.74 10.74
CA ILE A 94 12.15 -2.38 9.72
C ILE A 94 12.51 -0.90 9.82
N TYR A 95 11.49 -0.03 9.96
CA TYR A 95 11.72 1.41 10.04
C TYR A 95 12.43 1.82 11.33
N GLU A 96 12.18 1.13 12.44
CA GLU A 96 12.92 1.34 13.69
C GLU A 96 14.40 0.96 13.56
N ILE A 97 14.72 -0.16 12.89
CA ILE A 97 16.12 -0.53 12.55
C ILE A 97 16.78 0.56 11.71
N LEU A 98 16.01 1.19 10.80
CA LEU A 98 16.46 2.27 9.93
C LEU A 98 16.34 3.66 10.57
N VAL A 99 16.26 3.72 11.91
CA VAL A 99 16.26 4.92 12.76
C VAL A 99 15.12 5.91 12.50
N PHE A 100 14.03 5.48 11.89
CA PHE A 100 12.82 6.29 11.82
C PHE A 100 12.13 6.33 13.18
N VAL A 101 11.64 7.52 13.54
CA VAL A 101 10.85 7.73 14.75
C VAL A 101 9.37 7.68 14.40
N ARG A 102 8.58 6.91 15.13
CA ARG A 102 7.12 6.90 14.97
C ARG A 102 6.56 8.25 15.36
N HIS A 103 5.89 8.91 14.42
CA HIS A 103 5.05 10.05 14.73
C HIS A 103 3.60 9.56 14.85
N LEU A 104 3.18 9.27 16.07
CA LEU A 104 1.76 9.02 16.35
C LEU A 104 1.02 10.33 16.09
N ARG A 105 0.33 10.42 14.97
CA ARG A 105 -0.78 11.37 14.87
C ARG A 105 -1.90 10.78 15.71
N LEU A 106 -2.11 11.35 16.90
CA LEU A 106 -3.39 11.26 17.57
C LEU A 106 -4.40 11.83 16.57
N CYS A 107 -5.21 10.96 15.97
CA CYS A 107 -6.42 11.41 15.31
C CYS A 107 -7.35 11.81 16.46
N ASP A 108 -7.45 13.10 16.72
CA ASP A 108 -8.55 13.68 17.49
C ASP A 108 -9.87 13.47 16.73
#